data_AF-A0A1V1X0I1-F1
#
_entry.id   AF-A0A1V1X0I1-F1
#
_cell.length_a   1.000
_cell.length_b   1.000
_cell.length_c   1.000
_cell.angle_alpha   90.00
_cell.angle_beta   90.00
_cell.angle_gamma   90.00
#
_symmetry.space_group_name_H-M   'P 1'
#
loop_
_entity.id
_entity.type
_entity.pdbx_description
1 polymer ?
#
loop_
_entity_poly.entity_id
_entity_poly.type
_entity_poly.pdbx_seq_one_letter_code
_entity_poly.pdbx_strand_id
1 'polypeptide(L)'
;DNIPDVVCEVKDTKGPEIAFINMWFSLHPIYQRSIRGAGLPFHAALVELDGRGFLLAAPGDKGKSTCCGRLPDYWQPLCDDETLVVIDKQKTYRAHPFPTWSDYLWKRSEKIWNVQYSVPLCGVFFLEQSETDDVVPLGEGEAVVLMSESAMQICEKFWRALDIEDQRPFRKEIFSNACEMAKKIPAYRLGVSLHGRFWEKMEEALDR
;
A
#
# COMPACT_ATOMS: atom_id res chain seq x y z
N ASP A 1 17.19 -2.16 21.79
CA ASP A 1 15.91 -1.45 21.58
C ASP A 1 15.98 -0.01 22.08
N ASN A 2 16.77 0.84 21.42
CA ASN A 2 16.72 2.28 21.64
C ASN A 2 16.34 2.91 20.29
N ILE A 3 15.05 3.05 20.03
CA ILE A 3 14.55 3.71 18.83
C ILE A 3 14.51 5.20 19.15
N PRO A 4 15.29 6.04 18.47
CA PRO A 4 15.28 7.48 18.75
C PRO A 4 13.89 8.04 18.45
N ASP A 5 13.41 8.89 19.36
CA ASP A 5 12.13 9.58 19.18
C ASP A 5 12.16 10.48 17.94
N VAL A 6 11.03 10.54 17.25
CA VAL A 6 10.81 11.48 16.16
C VAL A 6 9.82 12.53 16.65
N VAL A 7 10.29 13.77 16.74
CA VAL A 7 9.43 14.91 17.09
C VAL A 7 8.79 15.45 15.81
N CYS A 8 7.48 15.32 15.69
CA CYS A 8 6.69 15.89 14.61
C CYS A 8 5.81 16.99 15.18
N GLU A 9 6.10 18.25 14.84
CA GLU A 9 5.26 19.38 15.22
C GLU A 9 4.16 19.58 14.17
N VAL A 10 2.91 19.48 14.60
CA VAL A 10 1.75 19.77 13.77
C VAL A 10 1.19 21.11 14.21
N LYS A 11 1.15 22.08 13.29
CA LYS A 11 0.57 23.40 13.60
C LYS A 11 -0.93 23.28 13.83
N ASP A 12 -1.42 23.96 14.87
CA ASP A 12 -2.85 24.14 15.07
C ASP A 12 -3.44 24.97 13.92
N THR A 13 -4.46 24.44 13.27
CA THR A 13 -5.03 25.03 12.05
C THR A 13 -6.53 25.09 12.14
N LYS A 14 -7.09 26.24 11.74
CA LYS A 14 -8.54 26.46 11.72
C LYS A 14 -9.16 25.74 10.53
N GLY A 15 -9.77 24.58 10.77
CA GLY A 15 -10.62 23.87 9.82
C GLY A 15 -10.29 22.37 9.68
N PRO A 16 -11.28 21.49 9.55
CA PRO A 16 -11.08 20.03 9.54
C PRO A 16 -10.26 19.54 8.34
N GLU A 17 -10.40 20.17 7.17
CA GLU A 17 -9.66 19.80 5.96
C GLU A 17 -8.14 20.01 6.13
N ILE A 18 -7.74 21.14 6.74
CA ILE A 18 -6.33 21.43 6.99
C ILE A 18 -5.78 20.48 8.07
N ALA A 19 -6.59 20.11 9.06
CA ALA A 19 -6.21 19.11 10.05
C ALA A 19 -5.91 17.74 9.41
N PHE A 20 -6.75 17.27 8.48
CA PHE A 20 -6.50 16.02 7.75
C PHE A 20 -5.25 16.10 6.88
N ILE A 21 -5.03 17.22 6.17
CA ILE A 21 -3.81 17.45 5.39
C ILE A 21 -2.58 17.40 6.31
N ASN A 22 -2.63 18.06 7.46
CA ASN A 22 -1.54 18.07 8.44
C ASN A 22 -1.26 16.67 9.00
N MET A 23 -2.31 15.91 9.34
CA MET A 23 -2.16 14.51 9.76
C MET A 23 -1.55 13.67 8.65
N TRP A 24 -1.97 13.87 7.40
CA TRP A 24 -1.40 13.17 6.25
C TRP A 24 0.09 13.47 6.09
N PHE A 25 0.48 14.74 6.22
CA PHE A 25 1.89 15.15 6.18
C PHE A 25 2.70 14.60 7.36
N SER A 26 2.08 14.43 8.54
CA SER A 26 2.73 13.86 9.72
C SER A 26 3.15 12.39 9.56
N LEU A 27 2.68 11.70 8.52
CA LEU A 27 3.12 10.34 8.19
C LEU A 27 4.49 10.30 7.52
N HIS A 28 5.01 11.43 7.03
CA HIS A 28 6.30 11.47 6.34
C HIS A 28 7.45 10.80 7.13
N PRO A 29 7.65 11.10 8.43
CA PRO A 29 8.74 10.49 9.18
C PRO A 29 8.53 9.00 9.41
N ILE A 30 7.28 8.53 9.48
CA ILE A 30 6.94 7.11 9.58
C ILE A 30 7.37 6.37 8.30
N TYR A 31 7.12 6.96 7.13
CA TYR A 31 7.57 6.39 5.86
C TYR A 31 9.07 6.42 5.71
N GLN A 32 9.74 7.52 6.05
CA GLN A 32 11.20 7.57 6.03
C GLN A 32 11.81 6.49 6.93
N ARG A 33 11.27 6.32 8.14
CA ARG A 33 11.71 5.27 9.08
C ARG A 33 11.48 3.88 8.51
N SER A 34 10.31 3.65 7.92
CA SER A 34 9.93 2.35 7.34
C SER A 34 10.81 2.00 6.14
N ILE A 35 11.04 2.94 5.22
CA ILE A 35 11.93 2.76 4.06
C ILE A 35 13.35 2.44 4.51
N ARG A 36 13.90 3.18 5.48
CA ARG A 36 15.22 2.86 6.07
C ARG A 36 15.25 1.51 6.78
N GLY A 37 14.10 1.01 7.22
CA GLY A 37 13.90 -0.30 7.85
C GLY A 37 13.55 -1.42 6.87
N ALA A 38 13.81 -1.24 5.57
CA ALA A 38 13.49 -2.18 4.49
C ALA A 38 11.98 -2.43 4.25
N GLY A 39 11.12 -1.57 4.78
CA GLY A 39 9.69 -1.49 4.47
C GLY A 39 9.38 -0.60 3.27
N LEU A 40 8.12 -0.56 2.87
CA LEU A 40 7.61 0.24 1.76
C LEU A 40 6.17 0.70 2.02
N PRO A 41 5.85 2.00 1.83
CA PRO A 41 4.47 2.41 1.63
C PRO A 41 3.99 1.96 0.25
N PHE A 42 2.72 1.64 0.11
CA PHE A 42 2.08 1.26 -1.14
C PHE A 42 0.82 2.09 -1.38
N HIS A 43 0.66 2.57 -2.61
CA HIS A 43 -0.63 3.04 -3.12
C HIS A 43 -1.44 1.81 -3.54
N ALA A 44 -2.03 1.15 -2.54
CA ALA A 44 -2.71 -0.12 -2.68
C ALA A 44 -3.76 -0.31 -1.58
N ALA A 45 -4.84 -1.00 -1.94
CA ALA A 45 -5.76 -1.56 -0.96
C ALA A 45 -5.11 -2.74 -0.25
N LEU A 46 -5.44 -2.93 1.03
CA LEU A 46 -5.09 -4.11 1.80
C LEU A 46 -6.35 -4.93 2.06
N VAL A 47 -6.34 -6.17 1.62
CA VAL A 47 -7.42 -7.14 1.83
C VAL A 47 -6.88 -8.36 2.56
N GLU A 48 -7.69 -8.94 3.43
CA GLU A 48 -7.35 -10.08 4.28
C GLU A 48 -8.21 -11.30 3.93
N LEU A 49 -7.57 -12.47 3.86
CA LEU A 49 -8.21 -13.78 3.77
C LEU A 49 -7.52 -14.74 4.73
N ASP A 50 -8.26 -15.29 5.69
CA ASP A 50 -7.76 -16.25 6.70
C ASP A 50 -6.49 -15.78 7.43
N GLY A 51 -6.43 -14.51 7.83
CA GLY A 51 -5.25 -13.95 8.52
C GLY A 51 -4.08 -13.59 7.60
N ARG A 52 -4.20 -13.78 6.28
CA ARG A 52 -3.17 -13.45 5.27
C ARG A 52 -3.53 -12.17 4.54
N GLY A 53 -2.54 -11.29 4.38
CA GLY A 53 -2.70 -9.99 3.72
C GLY A 53 -2.30 -10.01 2.25
N PHE A 54 -3.10 -9.36 1.42
CA PHE A 54 -2.85 -9.20 0.00
C PHE A 54 -3.05 -7.74 -0.41
N LEU A 55 -2.15 -7.23 -1.25
CA LEU A 55 -2.27 -5.88 -1.79
C LEU A 55 -2.99 -5.91 -3.14
N LEU A 56 -3.96 -5.03 -3.31
CA LEU A 56 -4.51 -4.70 -4.64
C LEU A 56 -3.98 -3.32 -5.04
N ALA A 57 -2.90 -3.32 -5.83
CA ALA A 57 -2.24 -2.12 -6.31
C ALA A 57 -2.76 -1.77 -7.70
N ALA A 58 -2.97 -0.50 -8.00
CA ALA A 58 -3.35 -0.06 -9.34
C ALA A 58 -2.66 1.28 -9.66
N PRO A 59 -2.21 1.50 -10.90
CA PRO A 59 -1.77 2.82 -11.30
C PRO A 59 -2.96 3.80 -11.25
N GLY A 60 -2.81 4.86 -10.44
CA GLY A 60 -3.83 5.90 -10.24
C GLY A 60 -5.03 5.47 -9.38
N ASP A 61 -6.14 6.20 -9.51
CA ASP A 61 -7.27 6.15 -8.57
C ASP A 61 -8.41 5.20 -9.01
N LYS A 62 -8.15 4.26 -9.91
CA LYS A 62 -9.20 3.44 -10.52
C LYS A 62 -9.07 1.97 -10.13
N GLY A 63 -10.22 1.31 -9.93
CA GLY A 63 -10.31 -0.14 -9.74
C GLY A 63 -10.21 -0.63 -8.30
N LYS A 64 -9.36 -0.06 -7.44
CA LYS A 64 -9.13 -0.55 -6.05
C LYS A 64 -10.40 -0.59 -5.19
N SER A 65 -11.04 0.55 -4.95
CA SER A 65 -12.28 0.62 -4.15
C SER A 65 -13.42 -0.21 -4.75
N THR A 66 -13.51 -0.26 -6.09
CA THR A 66 -14.49 -1.11 -6.79
C THR A 66 -14.21 -2.59 -6.56
N CYS A 67 -12.95 -3.03 -6.60
CA CYS A 67 -12.57 -4.40 -6.30
C CYS A 67 -12.86 -4.74 -4.84
N CYS A 68 -12.47 -3.88 -3.89
CA CYS A 68 -12.76 -4.06 -2.47
C CYS A 68 -14.26 -4.22 -2.19
N GLY A 69 -15.11 -3.42 -2.84
CA GLY A 69 -16.56 -3.51 -2.70
C GLY A 69 -17.21 -4.71 -3.40
N ARG A 70 -16.50 -5.39 -4.30
CA ARG A 70 -16.97 -6.60 -5.01
C ARG A 70 -16.49 -7.90 -4.37
N LEU A 71 -15.54 -7.82 -3.45
CA LEU A 71 -15.07 -8.99 -2.71
C LEU A 71 -16.23 -9.62 -1.91
N PRO A 72 -16.31 -10.95 -1.86
CA PRO A 72 -17.32 -11.63 -1.06
C PRO A 72 -17.02 -11.50 0.44
N ASP A 73 -18.02 -11.73 1.29
CA ASP A 73 -17.98 -11.45 2.73
C ASP A 73 -16.87 -12.17 3.53
N TYR A 74 -16.26 -13.22 2.97
CA TYR A 74 -15.15 -13.93 3.60
C TYR A 74 -13.78 -13.29 3.33
N TRP A 75 -13.70 -12.36 2.38
CA TRP A 75 -12.57 -11.46 2.23
C TRP A 75 -12.84 -10.19 3.03
N GLN A 76 -11.87 -9.73 3.79
CA GLN A 76 -11.99 -8.52 4.61
C GLN A 76 -11.14 -7.38 4.05
N PRO A 77 -11.73 -6.34 3.46
CA PRO A 77 -11.00 -5.12 3.11
C PRO A 77 -10.62 -4.32 4.36
N LEU A 78 -9.32 -4.11 4.59
CA LEU A 78 -8.79 -3.36 5.73
C LEU A 78 -8.60 -1.87 5.40
N CYS A 79 -8.15 -1.56 4.18
CA CYS A 79 -8.10 -0.22 3.58
C CYS A 79 -8.12 -0.33 2.05
N ASP A 80 -8.41 0.77 1.35
CA ASP A 80 -8.55 0.77 -0.12
C ASP A 80 -7.62 1.75 -0.88
N ASP A 81 -6.74 2.47 -0.17
CA ASP A 81 -5.91 3.54 -0.73
C ASP A 81 -4.44 3.41 -0.36
N GLU A 82 -4.11 3.45 0.93
CA GLU A 82 -2.73 3.49 1.43
C GLU A 82 -2.46 2.32 2.38
N THR A 83 -1.38 1.59 2.11
CA THR A 83 -0.91 0.47 2.95
C THR A 83 0.56 0.65 3.30
N LEU A 84 0.93 0.46 4.56
CA LEU A 84 2.32 0.49 4.99
C LEU A 84 2.83 -0.94 5.22
N VAL A 85 3.85 -1.35 4.47
CA VAL A 85 4.54 -2.64 4.68
C VAL A 85 5.81 -2.40 5.48
N VAL A 86 5.97 -3.12 6.58
CA VAL A 86 7.15 -3.09 7.46
C VAL A 86 7.73 -4.49 7.64
N ILE A 87 8.98 -4.57 8.09
CA ILE A 87 9.60 -5.84 8.50
C ILE A 87 9.52 -5.95 10.02
N ASP A 88 8.96 -7.05 10.52
CA ASP A 88 8.90 -7.32 11.96
C ASP A 88 10.22 -7.90 12.52
N LYS A 89 10.26 -8.16 13.83
CA LYS A 89 11.44 -8.71 14.50
C LYS A 89 11.83 -10.11 13.98
N GLN A 90 10.88 -10.82 13.38
CA GLN A 90 11.04 -12.15 12.79
C GLN A 90 11.46 -12.08 11.31
N LYS A 91 11.72 -10.88 10.78
CA LYS A 91 12.06 -10.61 9.38
C LYS A 91 10.93 -10.97 8.39
N THR A 92 9.69 -10.94 8.86
CA THR A 92 8.50 -11.14 8.03
C THR A 92 7.93 -9.80 7.61
N TYR A 93 7.50 -9.69 6.35
CA TYR A 93 6.78 -8.52 5.88
C TYR A 93 5.36 -8.52 6.45
N ARG A 94 4.99 -7.43 7.11
CA ARG A 94 3.65 -7.20 7.65
C ARG A 94 3.05 -5.95 7.02
N ALA A 95 1.79 -6.05 6.60
CA ALA A 95 1.04 -4.95 6.02
C ALA A 95 0.10 -4.34 7.07
N HIS A 96 0.14 -3.02 7.20
CA HIS A 96 -0.70 -2.21 8.08
C HIS A 96 -1.64 -1.36 7.23
N PRO A 97 -2.96 -1.36 7.53
CA PRO A 97 -3.89 -0.49 6.84
C PRO A 97 -3.65 0.95 7.29
N PHE A 98 -3.50 1.86 6.34
CA PHE A 98 -3.46 3.28 6.61
C PHE A 98 -4.79 3.94 6.19
N PRO A 99 -5.08 5.15 6.69
CA PRO A 99 -6.32 5.83 6.36
C PRO A 99 -6.47 6.06 4.85
N THR A 100 -7.69 5.93 4.36
CA THR A 100 -8.05 6.37 3.00
C THR A 100 -8.25 7.87 3.02
N TRP A 101 -7.20 8.63 2.70
CA TRP A 101 -7.20 10.08 2.87
C TRP A 101 -8.20 10.79 1.97
N SER A 102 -8.48 10.23 0.79
CA SER A 102 -9.50 10.74 -0.15
C SER A 102 -10.89 10.81 0.48
N ASP A 103 -11.27 9.86 1.35
CA ASP A 103 -12.55 9.87 2.05
C ASP A 103 -12.69 11.04 3.03
N TYR A 104 -11.61 11.38 3.75
CA TYR A 104 -11.61 12.51 4.68
C TYR A 104 -11.56 13.85 3.96
N LEU A 105 -10.70 13.98 2.93
CA LEU A 105 -10.56 15.21 2.16
C LEU A 105 -11.85 15.56 1.41
N TRP A 106 -12.65 14.57 1.05
CA TRP A 106 -13.94 14.76 0.40
C TRP A 106 -15.14 14.65 1.35
N LYS A 107 -14.91 14.56 2.67
CA LYS A 107 -15.94 14.44 3.73
C LYS A 107 -16.94 13.30 3.47
N ARG A 108 -16.46 12.19 2.93
CA ARG A 108 -17.28 11.03 2.55
C ARG A 108 -17.42 10.01 3.67
N SER A 109 -16.64 10.11 4.76
CA SER A 109 -16.58 9.07 5.77
C SER A 109 -16.15 9.58 7.16
N GLU A 110 -16.70 8.94 8.19
CA GLU A 110 -16.22 9.01 9.59
C GLU A 110 -15.49 7.71 10.00
N LYS A 111 -15.14 6.86 9.02
CA LYS A 111 -14.48 5.57 9.25
C LYS A 111 -13.18 5.77 10.04
N ILE A 112 -12.84 4.80 10.88
CA ILE A 112 -11.60 4.78 11.65
C ILE A 112 -10.82 3.54 11.22
N TRP A 113 -9.50 3.68 11.07
CA TRP A 113 -8.61 2.60 10.71
C TRP A 113 -7.78 2.17 11.91
N ASN A 114 -7.79 0.88 12.21
CA ASN A 114 -6.90 0.32 13.23
C ASN A 114 -5.49 0.15 12.64
N VAL A 115 -4.72 1.24 12.56
CA VAL A 115 -3.36 1.25 11.98
C VAL A 115 -2.36 0.38 12.75
N GLN A 116 -2.67 -0.01 14.00
CA GLN A 116 -1.84 -0.92 14.80
C GLN A 116 -2.02 -2.38 14.38
N TYR A 117 -3.20 -2.73 13.84
CA TYR A 117 -3.44 -4.05 13.30
C TYR A 117 -2.58 -4.29 12.07
N SER A 118 -2.13 -5.53 11.89
CA SER A 118 -1.38 -5.93 10.71
C SER A 118 -1.53 -7.40 10.42
N VAL A 119 -1.32 -7.75 9.16
CA VAL A 119 -1.34 -9.11 8.64
C VAL A 119 -0.01 -9.43 7.94
N PRO A 120 0.47 -10.70 7.96
CA PRO A 120 1.58 -11.10 7.11
C PRO A 120 1.25 -10.83 5.64
N LEU A 121 2.16 -10.19 4.92
CA LEU A 121 1.99 -9.96 3.49
C LEU A 121 2.29 -11.26 2.74
N CYS A 122 1.32 -11.75 1.99
CA CYS A 122 1.41 -13.02 1.26
C CYS A 122 1.36 -12.86 -0.26
N GLY A 123 0.98 -11.69 -0.79
CA GLY A 123 1.04 -11.45 -2.22
C GLY A 123 0.65 -10.02 -2.61
N VAL A 124 1.07 -9.62 -3.82
CA VAL A 124 0.72 -8.32 -4.43
C VAL A 124 0.08 -8.55 -5.78
N PHE A 125 -1.12 -8.04 -5.98
CA PHE A 125 -1.85 -8.10 -7.24
C PHE A 125 -1.94 -6.70 -7.85
N PHE A 126 -1.36 -6.52 -9.02
CA PHE A 126 -1.42 -5.29 -9.79
C PHE A 126 -2.63 -5.35 -10.74
N LEU A 127 -3.61 -4.49 -10.47
CA LEU A 127 -4.87 -4.44 -11.19
C LEU A 127 -4.68 -3.87 -12.60
N GLU A 128 -5.27 -4.55 -13.57
CA GLU A 128 -5.45 -4.08 -14.93
C GLU A 128 -6.90 -4.33 -15.36
N GLN A 129 -7.49 -3.38 -16.09
CA GLN A 129 -8.82 -3.59 -16.64
C GLN A 129 -8.72 -4.55 -17.83
N SER A 130 -9.53 -5.60 -17.81
CA SER A 130 -9.54 -6.65 -18.85
C SER A 130 -10.97 -7.01 -19.24
N GLU A 131 -11.13 -7.69 -20.39
CA GLU A 131 -12.43 -8.26 -20.79
C GLU A 131 -12.81 -9.48 -19.93
N THR A 132 -11.81 -10.23 -19.45
CA THR A 132 -11.98 -11.41 -18.61
C THR A 132 -11.15 -11.31 -17.34
N ASP A 133 -11.56 -12.00 -16.28
CA ASP A 133 -10.74 -12.08 -15.09
C ASP A 133 -9.63 -13.12 -15.27
N ASP A 134 -8.40 -12.73 -14.99
CA ASP A 134 -7.24 -13.60 -15.06
C ASP A 134 -6.14 -13.17 -14.08
N VAL A 135 -5.23 -14.10 -13.79
CA VAL A 135 -4.08 -13.86 -12.94
C VAL A 135 -2.84 -14.41 -13.63
N VAL A 136 -1.85 -13.56 -13.82
CA VAL A 136 -0.56 -13.90 -14.43
C VAL A 136 0.57 -13.58 -13.45
N PRO A 137 1.39 -14.57 -13.06
CA PRO A 137 2.56 -14.31 -12.21
C PRO A 137 3.53 -13.34 -12.89
N LEU A 138 4.08 -12.42 -12.10
CA LEU A 138 5.09 -11.48 -12.56
C LEU A 138 6.49 -12.05 -12.29
N GLY A 139 7.42 -11.76 -13.20
CA GLY A 139 8.84 -11.95 -12.93
C GLY A 139 9.34 -10.94 -11.91
N GLU A 140 10.39 -11.28 -11.16
CA GLU A 140 10.95 -10.42 -10.11
C GLU A 140 11.25 -9.00 -10.60
N GLY A 141 11.84 -8.86 -11.79
CA GLY A 141 12.17 -7.54 -12.35
C GLY A 141 10.94 -6.66 -12.59
N GLU A 142 9.84 -7.25 -13.06
CA GLU A 142 8.59 -6.53 -13.26
C GLU A 142 7.93 -6.16 -11.92
N ALA A 143 7.92 -7.10 -10.97
CA ALA A 143 7.42 -6.86 -9.62
C ALA A 143 8.17 -5.70 -8.95
N VAL A 144 9.49 -5.64 -9.08
CA VAL A 144 10.31 -4.54 -8.54
C VAL A 144 9.88 -3.19 -9.09
N VAL A 145 9.68 -3.09 -10.41
CA VAL A 145 9.27 -1.84 -11.05
C VAL A 145 7.92 -1.39 -10.50
N LEU A 146 6.91 -2.28 -10.53
CA LEU A 146 5.55 -1.93 -10.10
C LEU A 146 5.45 -1.64 -8.60
N MET A 147 6.18 -2.39 -7.75
CA MET A 147 6.26 -2.10 -6.31
C MET A 147 6.92 -0.75 -6.05
N SER A 148 8.01 -0.45 -6.77
CA SER A 148 8.71 0.84 -6.65
C SER A 148 7.81 2.00 -7.07
N GLU A 149 7.09 1.85 -8.18
CA GLU A 149 6.15 2.86 -8.68
C GLU A 149 4.99 3.11 -7.70
N SER A 150 4.41 2.04 -7.14
CA SER A 150 3.36 2.16 -6.11
C SER A 150 3.86 2.92 -4.88
N ALA A 151 5.09 2.63 -4.43
CA ALA A 151 5.70 3.35 -3.31
C ALA A 151 6.03 4.81 -3.64
N MET A 152 6.50 5.07 -4.87
CA MET A 152 6.78 6.43 -5.32
C MET A 152 5.52 7.30 -5.39
N GLN A 153 4.36 6.76 -5.78
CA GLN A 153 3.09 7.50 -5.76
C GLN A 153 2.75 8.02 -4.36
N ILE A 154 2.99 7.22 -3.31
CA ILE A 154 2.82 7.67 -1.93
C ILE A 154 3.87 8.72 -1.56
N CYS A 155 5.12 8.55 -1.98
CA CYS A 155 6.20 9.42 -1.57
C CYS A 155 6.19 10.79 -2.30
N GLU A 156 5.64 10.87 -3.52
CA GLU A 156 5.66 12.06 -4.37
C GLU A 156 5.08 13.29 -3.66
N LYS A 157 4.02 13.09 -2.86
CA LYS A 157 3.38 14.19 -2.10
C LYS A 157 4.32 14.89 -1.11
N PHE A 158 5.33 14.19 -0.60
CA PHE A 158 6.33 14.75 0.31
C PHE A 158 7.54 15.32 -0.43
N TRP A 159 7.84 14.81 -1.61
CA TRP A 159 9.01 15.20 -2.40
C TRP A 159 8.86 16.53 -3.12
N ARG A 160 7.63 17.05 -3.28
CA ARG A 160 7.39 18.37 -3.88
C ARG A 160 8.13 19.52 -3.19
N ALA A 161 8.50 19.34 -1.93
CA ALA A 161 9.26 20.32 -1.14
C ALA A 161 10.78 20.04 -1.09
N LEU A 162 11.26 18.96 -1.70
CA LEU A 162 12.67 18.53 -1.67
C LEU A 162 13.34 18.68 -3.03
N ASP A 163 14.59 19.09 -3.02
CA ASP A 163 15.43 19.12 -4.22
C ASP A 163 15.68 17.70 -4.76
N ILE A 164 15.93 17.60 -6.08
CA ILE A 164 16.14 16.32 -6.75
C ILE A 164 17.31 15.52 -6.13
N GLU A 165 18.36 16.20 -5.68
CA GLU A 165 19.51 15.55 -5.03
C GLU A 165 19.12 14.92 -3.69
N ASP A 166 18.17 15.50 -2.95
CA ASP A 166 17.67 14.95 -1.69
C ASP A 166 16.68 13.80 -1.91
N GLN A 167 16.02 13.75 -3.06
CA GLN A 167 15.11 12.64 -3.42
C GLN A 167 15.86 11.38 -3.85
N ARG A 168 17.06 11.52 -4.44
CA ARG A 168 17.84 10.40 -5.01
C ARG A 168 18.13 9.28 -4.00
N PRO A 169 18.60 9.56 -2.77
CA PRO A 169 18.81 8.52 -1.77
C PRO A 169 17.54 7.73 -1.46
N PHE A 170 16.40 8.42 -1.27
CA PHE A 170 15.12 7.76 -0.97
C PHE A 170 14.65 6.87 -2.12
N ARG A 171 14.79 7.32 -3.37
CA ARG A 171 14.44 6.50 -4.54
C ARG A 171 15.29 5.23 -4.64
N LYS A 172 16.58 5.32 -4.31
CA LYS A 172 17.47 4.15 -4.26
C LYS A 172 17.07 3.18 -3.15
N GLU A 173 16.74 3.68 -1.97
CA GLU A 173 16.25 2.84 -0.86
C GLU A 173 14.92 2.15 -1.21
N ILE A 174 13.96 2.88 -1.78
CA ILE A 174 12.67 2.31 -2.24
C ILE A 174 12.92 1.18 -3.24
N PHE A 175 13.74 1.43 -4.27
CA PHE A 175 14.05 0.42 -5.28
C PHE A 175 14.74 -0.81 -4.67
N SER A 176 15.71 -0.60 -3.79
CA SER A 176 16.41 -1.68 -3.09
C SER A 176 15.47 -2.51 -2.23
N ASN A 177 14.52 -1.88 -1.53
CA ASN A 177 13.53 -2.59 -0.72
C ASN A 177 12.56 -3.39 -1.60
N ALA A 178 12.15 -2.82 -2.74
CA ALA A 178 11.31 -3.51 -3.71
C ALA A 178 12.03 -4.75 -4.26
N CYS A 179 13.34 -4.67 -4.55
CA CYS A 179 14.14 -5.84 -4.93
C CYS A 179 14.11 -6.95 -3.86
N GLU A 180 14.28 -6.61 -2.59
CA GLU A 180 14.27 -7.61 -1.52
C GLU A 180 12.88 -8.18 -1.25
N MET A 181 11.83 -7.37 -1.45
CA MET A 181 10.45 -7.80 -1.29
C MET A 181 10.01 -8.72 -2.44
N ALA A 182 10.31 -8.37 -3.70
CA ALA A 182 9.95 -9.14 -4.88
C ALA A 182 10.54 -10.56 -4.89
N LYS A 183 11.69 -10.77 -4.23
CA LYS A 183 12.29 -12.11 -4.04
C LYS A 183 11.53 -13.01 -3.07
N LYS A 184 10.69 -12.43 -2.22
CA LYS A 184 10.04 -13.14 -1.08
C LYS A 184 8.52 -13.14 -1.16
N ILE A 185 7.95 -12.11 -1.78
CA ILE A 185 6.51 -11.91 -1.88
C ILE A 185 6.11 -12.12 -3.34
N PRO A 186 5.24 -13.11 -3.63
CA PRO A 186 4.78 -13.33 -4.99
C PRO A 186 3.97 -12.12 -5.47
N ALA A 187 4.16 -11.79 -6.74
CA ALA A 187 3.48 -10.67 -7.38
C ALA A 187 2.80 -11.16 -8.66
N TYR A 188 1.65 -10.57 -8.94
CA TYR A 188 0.80 -10.98 -10.04
C TYR A 188 0.24 -9.75 -10.75
N ARG A 189 0.01 -9.88 -12.05
CA ARG A 189 -0.93 -9.04 -12.78
C ARG A 189 -2.31 -9.67 -12.66
N LEU A 190 -3.29 -8.87 -12.26
CA LEU A 190 -4.68 -9.28 -12.06
C LEU A 190 -5.55 -8.52 -13.06
N GLY A 191 -5.96 -9.20 -14.12
CA GLY A 191 -6.96 -8.68 -15.04
C GLY A 191 -8.33 -8.74 -14.38
N VAL A 192 -9.04 -7.62 -14.40
CA VAL A 192 -10.35 -7.47 -13.77
C VAL A 192 -11.36 -7.00 -14.82
N SER A 193 -12.36 -7.83 -15.04
CA SER A 193 -13.58 -7.48 -15.78
C SER A 193 -14.53 -6.66 -14.90
N LEU A 194 -15.45 -5.93 -15.54
CA LEU A 194 -16.38 -5.05 -14.83
C LEU A 194 -17.33 -5.78 -13.86
N HIS A 195 -17.70 -7.03 -14.19
CA HIS A 195 -18.73 -7.78 -13.47
C HIS A 195 -18.34 -9.21 -13.06
N GLY A 196 -17.13 -9.66 -13.42
CA GLY A 196 -16.69 -11.02 -13.10
C GLY A 196 -16.31 -11.24 -11.63
N ARG A 197 -15.68 -12.38 -11.36
CA ARG A 197 -15.33 -12.88 -10.03
C ARG A 197 -13.82 -13.03 -9.89
N PHE A 198 -13.11 -11.92 -10.04
CA PHE A 198 -11.64 -11.88 -10.04
C PHE A 198 -11.01 -12.52 -8.79
N TRP A 199 -11.70 -12.53 -7.64
CA TRP A 199 -11.21 -13.14 -6.41
C TRP A 199 -11.04 -14.66 -6.54
N GLU A 200 -11.86 -15.34 -7.35
CA GLU A 200 -11.68 -16.79 -7.62
C GLU A 200 -10.34 -17.03 -8.31
N LYS A 201 -9.90 -16.10 -9.17
CA LYS A 201 -8.59 -16.18 -9.83
C LYS A 201 -7.43 -15.87 -8.89
N MET A 202 -7.64 -14.96 -7.93
CA MET A 202 -6.68 -14.76 -6.85
C MET A 202 -6.52 -16.05 -6.04
N GLU A 203 -7.62 -16.65 -5.59
CA GLU A 203 -7.63 -17.91 -4.83
C GLU A 203 -6.94 -19.05 -5.58
N GLU A 204 -7.27 -19.26 -6.86
CA GLU A 204 -6.60 -20.24 -7.73
C GLU A 204 -5.07 -20.03 -7.82
N ALA A 205 -4.58 -18.81 -7.69
CA ALA A 205 -3.16 -18.49 -7.74
C ALA A 205 -2.46 -18.63 -6.38
N LEU A 206 -3.22 -18.55 -5.28
CA LEU A 206 -2.74 -18.67 -3.90
C LEU A 206 -2.67 -20.13 -3.41
N ASP A 207 -3.45 -21.02 -4.02
CA ASP A 207 -3.47 -22.46 -3.72
C ASP A 207 -2.37 -23.26 -4.46
N ARG A 208 -1.52 -22.59 -5.24
CA ARG A 208 -0.40 -23.18 -5.99
C ARG A 208 0.93 -23.01 -5.26
#